data_AF-A0A8S9Q5V2-F1
#
_entry.id   AF-A0A8S9Q5V2-F1
#
_cell.length_a   1.000
_cell.length_b   1.000
_cell.length_c   1.000
_cell.angle_alpha   90.00
_cell.angle_beta   90.00
_cell.angle_gamma   90.00
#
_symmetry.space_group_name_H-M   'P 1'
#
loop_
_entity.id
_entity.type
_entity.pdbx_description
1 polymer ?
#
loop_
_entity_poly.entity_id
_entity_poly.type
_entity_poly.pdbx_seq_one_letter_code
_entity_poly.pdbx_strand_id
1 'polypeptide(L)' 'MKCLVVLVTGHPLIEQYLRIDALAVAWLSGTEGQGVADVLFGNHPFNGKLPRTWLKSAA' A
#
# COMPACT_ATOMS: atom_id res chain seq x y z
N MET A 1 8.46 -13.43 -12.00
CA MET A 1 7.57 -13.84 -10.89
C MET A 1 6.75 -12.62 -10.52
N LYS A 2 5.42 -12.75 -10.37
CA LYS A 2 4.57 -11.61 -10.02
C LYS A 2 4.63 -11.36 -8.51
N CYS A 3 4.88 -10.13 -8.08
CA CYS A 3 4.98 -9.75 -6.67
C CYS A 3 4.06 -8.56 -6.36
N LEU A 4 3.22 -8.74 -5.34
CA LEU A 4 2.44 -7.65 -4.74
C LEU A 4 3.05 -7.30 -3.38
N VAL A 5 3.34 -6.01 -3.19
CA VAL A 5 3.89 -5.49 -1.93
C VAL A 5 2.80 -4.76 -1.18
N VAL A 6 2.62 -5.13 0.09
CA VAL A 6 1.78 -4.40 1.05
C VAL A 6 2.69 -3.56 1.94
N LEU A 7 2.65 -2.25 1.77
CA LEU A 7 3.43 -1.31 2.55
C LEU A 7 2.65 -0.84 3.79
N VAL A 8 3.20 -1.15 4.97
CA VAL A 8 2.69 -0.69 6.26
C VAL A 8 3.56 0.49 6.72
N THR A 9 3.02 1.70 6.68
CA THR A 9 3.74 2.94 6.99
C THR A 9 2.79 4.01 7.52
N GLY A 10 3.28 4.91 8.39
CA GLY A 10 2.50 6.07 8.82
C GLY A 10 2.55 7.26 7.84
N HIS A 11 3.48 7.27 6.90
CA HIS A 11 3.76 8.42 6.03
C HIS A 11 4.25 7.98 4.64
N PRO A 12 4.14 8.82 3.59
CA PRO A 12 4.67 8.53 2.27
C PRO A 12 6.18 8.29 2.26
N LEU A 13 6.64 7.27 1.51
CA LEU A 13 8.05 6.92 1.35
C LEU A 13 8.47 7.00 -0.12
N ILE A 14 9.78 7.10 -0.37
CA ILE A 14 10.35 7.11 -1.72
C ILE A 14 10.77 5.67 -2.10
N GLU A 15 10.15 5.11 -3.12
CA GLU A 15 10.21 3.67 -3.45
C GLU A 15 11.14 3.38 -4.64
N GLN A 16 12.36 3.93 -4.64
CA GLN A 16 13.24 3.93 -5.82
C GLN A 16 13.89 2.59 -6.18
N TYR A 17 13.77 1.56 -5.35
CA TYR A 17 14.61 0.34 -5.44
C TYR A 17 13.85 -0.97 -5.57
N LEU A 18 12.52 -0.95 -5.65
CA LEU A 18 11.71 -2.16 -5.61
C LEU A 18 11.16 -2.48 -7.00
N ARG A 19 11.52 -3.65 -7.53
CA ARG A 19 10.82 -4.23 -8.69
C ARG A 19 9.48 -4.79 -8.19
N ILE A 20 8.42 -4.00 -8.33
CA ILE A 20 7.08 -4.32 -7.84
C ILE A 20 6.11 -4.33 -9.02
N ASP A 21 5.28 -5.37 -9.13
CA ASP A 21 4.21 -5.42 -10.13
C ASP A 21 2.94 -4.69 -9.63
N ALA A 22 2.66 -4.76 -8.33
CA ALA A 22 1.57 -4.04 -7.67
C ALA A 22 1.92 -3.64 -6.23
N LEU A 23 1.54 -2.42 -5.85
CA LEU A 23 1.76 -1.86 -4.51
C LEU A 23 0.42 -1.48 -3.88
N ALA A 24 0.22 -1.89 -2.62
CA ALA A 24 -0.89 -1.46 -1.78
C ALA A 24 -0.34 -0.83 -0.50
N VAL A 25 -0.90 0.30 -0.07
CA VAL A 25 -0.52 0.96 1.19
C VAL A 25 -1.61 0.70 2.22
N ALA A 26 -1.28 -0.03 3.28
CA ALA A 26 -2.20 -0.40 4.36
C ALA A 26 -2.19 0.60 5.54
N TRP A 27 -1.32 1.60 5.50
CA TRP A 27 -1.08 2.53 6.59
C TRP A 27 -0.75 1.82 7.91
N LEU A 28 -1.23 2.33 9.05
CA LEU A 28 -1.15 1.66 10.35
C LEU A 28 -2.51 1.01 10.65
N SER A 29 -2.74 -0.18 10.10
CA SER A 29 -4.05 -0.87 10.07
C SER A 29 -4.53 -1.43 11.41
N GLY A 30 -3.78 -1.27 12.50
CA GLY A 30 -4.14 -1.83 13.80
C GLY A 30 -4.14 -3.36 13.82
N THR A 31 -5.02 -3.95 14.62
CA THR A 31 -5.12 -5.42 14.82
C THR A 31 -5.93 -6.13 13.73
N GLU A 32 -6.76 -5.39 12.97
CA GLU A 32 -7.71 -5.94 12.00
C GLU A 32 -7.05 -6.24 10.64
N GLY A 33 -6.02 -7.08 10.64
CA GLY A 33 -5.26 -7.44 9.42
C GLY A 33 -6.10 -8.13 8.34
N GLN A 34 -7.22 -8.74 8.72
CA GLN A 34 -8.17 -9.38 7.79
C GLN A 34 -8.72 -8.38 6.76
N GLY A 35 -8.91 -7.11 7.14
CA GLY A 35 -9.39 -6.08 6.21
C GLY A 35 -8.44 -5.84 5.03
N VAL A 36 -7.14 -6.07 5.21
CA VAL A 36 -6.17 -6.01 4.10
C VAL A 36 -6.40 -7.19 3.14
N ALA A 37 -6.61 -8.39 3.66
CA ALA A 37 -6.88 -9.57 2.86
C ALA A 37 -8.20 -9.44 2.08
N ASP A 38 -9.24 -8.90 2.69
CA ASP A 38 -10.55 -8.76 2.05
C ASP A 38 -10.50 -7.91 0.78
N VAL A 39 -9.66 -6.87 0.76
CA VAL A 39 -9.50 -6.02 -0.43
C VAL A 39 -8.57 -6.66 -1.46
N LEU A 40 -7.51 -7.34 -1.01
CA LEU A 40 -6.58 -8.03 -1.92
C LEU A 40 -7.21 -9.21 -2.66
N PHE A 41 -8.10 -9.95 -2.00
CA PHE A 41 -8.78 -11.12 -2.58
C PHE A 41 -10.14 -10.80 -3.19
N GLY A 42 -10.56 -9.52 -3.18
CA GLY A 42 -11.76 -9.06 -3.89
C GLY A 42 -13.08 -9.23 -3.14
N ASN A 43 -13.05 -9.51 -1.84
CA ASN A 43 -14.25 -9.44 -0.99
C ASN A 43 -14.78 -8.00 -0.90
N HIS A 44 -13.88 -7.01 -0.96
CA HIS A 44 -14.21 -5.59 -1.00
C HIS A 44 -13.37 -4.83 -2.05
N PRO A 45 -13.94 -3.80 -2.71
CA PRO A 45 -13.19 -2.98 -3.66
C PRO A 45 -12.27 -1.96 -2.95
N PHE A 46 -11.18 -1.58 -3.60
CA PHE A 46 -10.34 -0.46 -3.18
C PHE A 46 -11.10 0.87 -3.32
N ASN A 47 -11.33 1.57 -2.20
CA ASN A 47 -11.94 2.90 -2.18
C ASN A 47 -11.03 3.99 -1.59
N GLY A 48 -9.84 3.61 -1.11
CA GLY A 48 -8.89 4.54 -0.50
C GLY A 48 -8.30 5.52 -1.50
N LYS A 49 -8.22 6.80 -1.12
CA LYS A 49 -7.46 7.83 -1.84
C LYS A 49 -6.32 8.32 -0.96
N LEU A 50 -5.19 8.68 -1.59
CA LEU A 50 -4.04 9.19 -0.86
C LEU A 50 -4.43 10.47 -0.10
N PRO A 51 -4.27 10.51 1.25
CA PRO A 51 -4.57 11.69 2.04
C PRO A 51 -3.45 12.74 1.96
N ARG A 52 -2.27 12.36 1.47
CA ARG A 52 -1.08 13.20 1.31
C ARG A 52 -0.39 12.88 -0.01
N THR A 53 0.28 13.86 -0.59
CA THR A 53 1.09 13.69 -1.80
C THR A 53 2.17 12.63 -1.59
N TRP A 54 2.27 11.70 -2.54
CA TRP A 54 3.36 10.73 -2.59
C TRP A 54 4.51 11.31 -3.42
N LEU A 55 5.66 11.53 -2.78
CA LEU A 55 6.81 12.18 -3.42
C LEU A 55 7.51 11.21 -4.39
N LYS A 56 7.92 11.72 -5.55
CA LYS A 56 8.67 10.95 -6.56
C LYS A 56 10.16 10.82 -6.20
N SER A 57 10.72 11.83 -5.55
CA SER A 57 12.11 11.88 -5.10
C SER A 57 12.22 12.74 -3.84
N ALA A 58 13.32 12.55 -3.10
CA ALA A 58 13.74 13.54 -2.14
C ALA A 58 14.12 14.82 -2.90
N ALA A 59 13.93 15.98 -2.25
CA ALA A 59 14.46 17.23 -2.74
C ALA A 59 15.99 17.25 -2.63
#